data_AF-A0A5R9BHJ3-F1
#
_entry.id   AF-A0A5R9BHJ3-F1
#
_cell.length_a   1.000
_cell.length_b   1.000
_cell.length_c   1.000
_cell.angle_alpha   90.00
_cell.angle_beta   90.00
_cell.angle_gamma   90.00
#
_symmetry.space_group_name_H-M   'P 1'
#
loop_
_entity.id
_entity.type
_entity.pdbx_description
1 polymer ?
#
loop_
_entity_poly.entity_id
_entity_poly.type
_entity_poly.pdbx_seq_one_letter_code
_entity_poly.pdbx_strand_id
1 'polypeptide(L)'
;MRWNRRGEWGPELFGGPRLKPDQWAPLEARIVATHLDPVERVLEELTGFMDYFREDVEGTPLTGVTDGQLAVTQSPDTDSFGRRALSVWFYAGGPVGEASPNAFERLGKASRSLVDELKAEGIEIQEIRWKEHPYIRRPF
;
A
#
# COMPACT_ATOMS: atom_id res chain seq x y z
N MET A 1 -7.90 8.68 8.05
CA MET A 1 -7.52 8.66 6.62
C MET A 1 -6.01 8.55 6.38
N ARG A 2 -5.11 9.18 7.14
CA ARG A 2 -3.68 8.88 7.02
C ARG A 2 -3.30 7.65 7.83
N TRP A 3 -2.45 6.79 7.27
CA TRP A 3 -1.88 5.66 8.00
C TRP A 3 -0.87 6.17 9.04
N ASN A 4 -0.93 5.60 10.24
CA ASN A 4 0.11 5.71 11.26
C ASN A 4 0.53 4.29 11.63
N ARG A 5 1.82 4.00 11.53
CA ARG A 5 2.38 2.68 11.85
C ARG A 5 2.09 2.31 13.30
N ARG A 6 1.60 1.09 13.56
CA ARG A 6 1.50 0.56 14.93
C ARG A 6 2.89 0.20 15.47
N GLY A 7 3.09 0.38 16.77
CA GLY A 7 4.39 0.13 17.42
C GLY A 7 4.90 -1.31 17.34
N GLU A 8 4.03 -2.28 17.10
CA GLU A 8 4.37 -3.71 16.95
C GLU A 8 4.74 -4.12 15.52
N TRP A 9 4.48 -3.24 14.53
CA TRP A 9 4.75 -3.51 13.11
C TRP A 9 6.05 -2.82 12.70
N GLY A 10 7.08 -3.64 12.49
CA GLY A 10 8.47 -3.23 12.35
C GLY A 10 9.32 -3.65 13.55
N PRO A 11 10.64 -3.63 13.42
CA PRO A 11 11.51 -3.65 14.57
C PRO A 11 11.46 -2.30 15.24
N GLU A 12 11.15 -2.30 16.52
CA GLU A 12 12.05 -1.76 17.55
C GLU A 12 11.37 -1.81 18.90
N LEU A 13 12.19 -1.98 19.95
CA LEU A 13 11.89 -1.71 21.37
C LEU A 13 10.75 -2.51 22.04
N PHE A 14 9.81 -3.08 21.29
CA PHE A 14 8.61 -3.78 21.77
C PHE A 14 8.52 -5.24 21.29
N GLY A 15 9.58 -5.80 20.70
CA GLY A 15 9.67 -7.22 20.34
C GLY A 15 8.98 -7.64 19.03
N GLY A 16 8.60 -6.69 18.17
CA GLY A 16 8.01 -6.99 16.85
C GLY A 16 8.98 -7.68 15.88
N PRO A 17 8.48 -8.44 14.89
CA PRO A 17 9.32 -9.13 13.92
C PRO A 17 10.08 -8.11 13.04
N ARG A 18 11.37 -8.40 12.80
CA ARG A 18 12.20 -7.67 11.82
C ARG A 18 11.79 -8.07 10.41
N LEU A 19 11.62 -7.09 9.52
CA LEU A 19 11.45 -7.35 8.09
C LEU A 19 12.80 -7.83 7.53
N LYS A 20 12.83 -9.05 7.00
CA LYS A 20 14.03 -9.63 6.38
C LYS A 20 14.22 -9.10 4.95
N PRO A 21 15.45 -9.18 4.40
CA PRO A 21 15.73 -8.75 3.02
C PRO A 21 14.82 -9.41 1.98
N ASP A 22 14.47 -10.68 2.19
CA ASP A 22 13.61 -11.51 1.33
C ASP A 22 12.11 -11.41 1.66
N GLN A 23 11.69 -10.35 2.38
CA GLN A 23 10.29 -10.15 2.75
C GLN A 23 9.73 -8.81 2.27
N TRP A 24 8.41 -8.78 2.06
CA TRP A 24 7.61 -7.58 1.86
C TRP A 24 6.82 -7.26 3.14
N ALA A 25 6.73 -5.97 3.49
CA ALA A 25 5.77 -5.44 4.46
C ALA A 25 4.48 -5.02 3.72
N PRO A 26 3.35 -5.72 3.92
CA PRO A 26 2.09 -5.41 3.23
C PRO A 26 1.19 -4.48 4.06
N LEU A 27 0.82 -3.35 3.47
CA LEU A 27 -0.16 -2.41 4.00
C LEU A 27 -1.37 -2.38 3.09
N GLU A 28 -2.54 -2.69 3.62
CA GLU A 28 -3.81 -2.60 2.89
C GLU A 28 -4.53 -1.29 3.22
N ALA A 29 -5.05 -0.62 2.19
CA ALA A 29 -6.03 0.44 2.27
C ALA A 29 -7.35 -0.06 1.69
N ARG A 30 -8.36 -0.22 2.55
CA ARG A 30 -9.72 -0.47 2.10
C ARG A 30 -10.45 0.86 1.95
N ILE A 31 -10.82 1.20 0.73
CA ILE A 31 -11.39 2.50 0.36
C ILE A 31 -12.86 2.31 0.02
N VAL A 32 -13.74 3.04 0.70
CA VAL A 32 -15.16 3.14 0.38
C VAL A 32 -15.42 4.55 -0.13
N ALA A 33 -15.98 4.65 -1.34
CA ALA A 33 -16.30 5.92 -1.98
C ALA A 33 -17.64 5.82 -2.70
N THR A 34 -18.25 6.98 -2.97
CA THR A 34 -19.50 7.06 -3.75
C THR A 34 -19.31 6.53 -5.17
N HIS A 35 -18.14 6.81 -5.77
CA HIS A 35 -17.71 6.32 -7.08
C HIS A 35 -16.29 5.79 -6.97
N LEU A 36 -16.06 4.53 -7.40
CA LEU A 36 -14.74 3.90 -7.35
C LEU A 36 -13.88 4.20 -8.58
N ASP A 37 -14.50 4.44 -9.75
CA ASP A 37 -13.76 4.69 -11.00
C ASP A 37 -12.76 5.88 -10.88
N PRO A 38 -13.10 7.01 -10.22
CA PRO A 38 -12.11 8.07 -9.98
C PRO A 38 -10.97 7.66 -9.04
N VAL A 39 -11.23 6.77 -8.07
CA VAL A 39 -10.23 6.23 -7.15
C VAL A 39 -9.26 5.34 -7.91
N GLU A 40 -9.77 4.47 -8.79
CA GLU A 40 -8.96 3.61 -9.65
C GLU A 40 -8.06 4.44 -10.57
N ARG A 41 -8.60 5.53 -11.18
CA ARG A 41 -7.80 6.46 -11.99
C ARG A 41 -6.67 7.11 -11.20
N VAL A 42 -6.94 7.60 -9.98
CA VAL A 42 -5.88 8.17 -9.12
C VAL A 42 -4.82 7.14 -8.76
N LEU A 43 -5.22 5.89 -8.54
CA LEU A 43 -4.27 4.81 -8.28
C LEU A 43 -3.43 4.51 -9.50
N GLU A 44 -4.03 4.44 -10.69
CA GLU A 44 -3.32 4.30 -11.96
C GLU A 44 -2.32 5.43 -12.17
N GLU A 45 -2.70 6.69 -11.93
CA GLU A 45 -1.80 7.85 -12.01
C GLU A 45 -0.66 7.76 -11.00
N LEU A 46 -0.97 7.47 -9.72
CA LEU A 46 0.00 7.30 -8.65
C LEU A 46 1.01 6.19 -8.97
N THR A 47 0.55 5.12 -9.62
CA THR A 47 1.38 4.00 -10.07
C THR A 47 2.04 4.20 -11.42
N GLY A 48 1.52 5.08 -12.28
CA GLY A 48 2.12 5.48 -13.56
C GLY A 48 3.38 6.33 -13.36
N PHE A 49 3.50 7.01 -12.21
CA PHE A 49 4.78 7.57 -11.76
C PHE A 49 5.79 6.51 -11.28
N MET A 50 5.38 5.23 -11.19
CA MET A 50 6.14 4.08 -10.68
C MET A 50 6.46 3.07 -11.81
N ASP A 51 6.94 3.57 -12.96
CA ASP A 51 7.01 2.82 -14.23
C ASP A 51 8.23 1.87 -14.38
N TYR A 52 8.95 1.53 -13.31
CA TYR A 52 10.05 0.56 -13.37
C TYR A 52 9.69 -0.75 -12.68
N PHE A 53 9.45 -1.78 -13.50
CA PHE A 53 9.11 -3.18 -13.20
C PHE A 53 7.61 -3.49 -12.99
N ARG A 54 6.91 -3.81 -14.09
CA ARG A 54 5.72 -4.67 -14.05
C ARG A 54 6.19 -6.13 -13.96
N GLU A 55 6.23 -6.71 -12.77
CA GLU A 55 6.34 -8.16 -12.59
C GLU A 55 5.22 -8.62 -11.65
N ASP A 56 4.53 -9.71 -11.98
CA ASP A 56 3.32 -10.18 -11.28
C ASP A 56 3.61 -10.69 -9.85
N VAL A 57 2.76 -10.33 -8.88
CA VAL A 57 2.73 -10.98 -7.56
C VAL A 57 1.50 -11.88 -7.49
N GLU A 58 1.73 -13.19 -7.35
CA GLU A 58 0.69 -14.21 -7.12
C GLU A 58 -0.48 -14.19 -8.14
N GLY A 59 -0.22 -13.86 -9.41
CA GLY A 59 -1.23 -13.91 -10.47
C GLY A 59 -2.27 -12.78 -10.44
N THR A 60 -2.09 -11.78 -9.57
CA THR A 60 -2.87 -10.53 -9.61
C THR A 60 -2.05 -9.46 -10.34
N PRO A 61 -2.59 -8.82 -11.40
CA PRO A 61 -1.84 -7.80 -12.13
C PRO A 61 -1.51 -6.63 -11.20
N LEU A 62 -0.21 -6.34 -11.07
CA LEU A 62 0.31 -5.23 -10.27
C LEU A 62 0.05 -3.90 -10.98
N THR A 63 -0.39 -2.90 -10.22
CA THR A 63 -0.74 -1.57 -10.75
C THR A 63 0.50 -0.68 -10.87
N GLY A 64 1.57 -0.86 -10.08
CA GLY A 64 2.93 -0.27 -10.33
C GLY A 64 4.00 -0.53 -9.26
N VAL A 65 5.29 -0.26 -9.59
CA VAL A 65 6.48 -0.56 -8.75
C VAL A 65 7.53 0.57 -8.75
N THR A 66 8.06 1.00 -7.58
CA THR A 66 9.26 1.88 -7.54
C THR A 66 10.49 1.13 -7.05
N ASP A 67 11.58 1.22 -7.82
CA ASP A 67 12.93 0.71 -7.52
C ASP A 67 13.03 -0.76 -7.09
N GLY A 68 12.02 -1.60 -7.42
CA GLY A 68 11.91 -2.98 -6.91
C GLY A 68 11.65 -3.09 -5.40
N GLN A 69 11.29 -1.99 -4.72
CA GLN A 69 11.17 -1.89 -3.27
C GLN A 69 9.82 -1.35 -2.79
N LEU A 70 8.93 -0.96 -3.70
CA LEU A 70 7.52 -0.71 -3.42
C LEU A 70 6.69 -1.27 -4.58
N ALA A 71 5.67 -2.07 -4.29
CA ALA A 71 4.71 -2.57 -5.28
C ALA A 71 3.28 -2.26 -4.83
N VAL A 72 2.37 -2.02 -5.77
CA VAL A 72 0.96 -1.71 -5.47
C VAL A 72 0.02 -2.61 -6.27
N THR A 73 -0.85 -3.38 -5.61
CA THR A 73 -1.98 -4.07 -6.26
C THR A 73 -3.30 -3.42 -5.85
N GLN A 74 -4.35 -3.64 -6.65
CA GLN A 74 -5.71 -3.32 -6.27
C GLN A 74 -6.67 -4.42 -6.69
N SER A 75 -7.74 -4.60 -5.93
CA SER A 75 -8.82 -5.51 -6.27
C SER A 75 -10.17 -4.95 -5.79
N PRO A 76 -11.25 -5.13 -6.58
CA PRO A 76 -12.60 -4.84 -6.12
C PRO A 76 -12.93 -5.63 -4.85
N ASP A 77 -13.65 -5.01 -3.93
CA ASP A 77 -14.02 -5.59 -2.65
C ASP A 77 -15.42 -5.13 -2.22
N THR A 78 -16.00 -5.77 -1.20
CA THR A 78 -17.30 -5.42 -0.64
C THR A 78 -17.22 -5.40 0.88
N ASP A 79 -17.56 -4.26 1.49
CA ASP A 79 -17.50 -4.11 2.94
C ASP A 79 -18.53 -4.97 3.68
N SER A 80 -18.44 -5.00 5.01
CA SER A 80 -19.37 -5.76 5.86
C SER A 80 -20.83 -5.31 5.78
N PHE A 81 -21.08 -4.15 5.16
CA PHE A 81 -22.41 -3.57 4.95
C PHE A 81 -22.89 -3.72 3.50
N GLY A 82 -22.15 -4.44 2.64
CA GLY A 82 -22.51 -4.66 1.23
C GLY A 82 -22.17 -3.50 0.30
N ARG A 83 -21.41 -2.49 0.77
CA ARG A 83 -20.98 -1.36 -0.05
C ARG A 83 -19.78 -1.75 -0.91
N ARG A 84 -19.76 -1.27 -2.15
CA ARG A 84 -18.59 -1.41 -3.03
C ARG A 84 -17.39 -0.72 -2.38
N ALA A 85 -16.27 -1.44 -2.36
CA ALA A 85 -15.01 -0.95 -1.87
C ALA A 85 -13.89 -1.30 -2.87
N LEU A 86 -12.76 -0.64 -2.73
CA LEU A 86 -11.53 -0.99 -3.40
C LEU A 86 -10.49 -1.35 -2.34
N SER A 87 -9.93 -2.56 -2.42
CA SER A 87 -8.80 -2.96 -1.59
C SER A 87 -7.52 -2.67 -2.35
N VAL A 88 -6.67 -1.82 -1.80
CA VAL A 88 -5.39 -1.40 -2.37
C VAL A 88 -4.29 -1.90 -1.45
N TRP A 89 -3.34 -2.64 -2.00
CA TRP A 89 -2.22 -3.17 -1.23
C TRP A 89 -0.93 -2.50 -1.64
N PHE A 90 -0.19 -2.03 -0.65
CA PHE A 90 1.16 -1.52 -0.78
C PHE A 90 2.13 -2.52 -0.17
N TYR A 91 3.09 -2.99 -0.94
CA TYR A 91 4.14 -3.88 -0.48
C TYR A 91 5.45 -3.10 -0.49
N ALA A 92 6.10 -2.92 0.66
CA ALA A 92 7.42 -2.29 0.69
C ALA A 92 8.50 -3.27 1.16
N GLY A 93 9.67 -3.16 0.55
CA GLY A 93 10.82 -4.00 0.79
C GLY A 93 12.01 -3.23 1.36
N GLY A 94 12.95 -3.95 1.96
CA GLY A 94 14.24 -3.45 2.46
C GLY A 94 14.46 -3.81 3.94
N PRO A 95 15.72 -4.00 4.38
CA PRO A 95 16.03 -4.19 5.79
C PRO A 95 15.67 -2.93 6.60
N VAL A 96 15.10 -3.15 7.78
CA VAL A 96 14.72 -2.05 8.66
C VAL A 96 15.93 -1.59 9.47
N GLY A 97 16.17 -0.28 9.49
CA GLY A 97 17.31 0.31 10.19
C GLY A 97 18.55 0.49 9.32
N GLU A 98 18.50 0.11 8.04
CA GLU A 98 19.52 0.49 7.05
C GLU A 98 19.11 1.79 6.33
N ALA A 99 20.09 2.65 6.05
CA ALA A 99 19.89 3.98 5.53
C ALA A 99 19.41 3.95 4.07
N SER A 100 18.09 3.92 3.95
CA SER A 100 17.26 4.45 2.88
C SER A 100 17.08 3.64 1.58
N PRO A 101 15.81 3.53 1.11
CA PRO A 101 14.59 3.89 1.85
C PRO A 101 14.14 2.74 2.75
N ASN A 102 13.92 3.05 4.04
CA ASN A 102 13.28 2.12 4.98
C ASN A 102 11.86 1.80 4.47
N ALA A 103 11.51 0.52 4.37
CA ALA A 103 10.22 0.05 3.86
C ALA A 103 9.01 0.80 4.47
N PHE A 104 9.04 1.10 5.77
CA PHE A 104 7.95 1.82 6.45
C PHE A 104 7.85 3.29 6.06
N GLU A 105 8.98 3.94 5.77
CA GLU A 105 8.95 5.30 5.25
C GLU A 105 8.39 5.32 3.82
N ARG A 106 8.69 4.31 3.00
CA ARG A 106 8.08 4.14 1.67
C ARG A 106 6.57 4.00 1.78
N LEU A 107 6.07 3.11 2.63
CA LEU A 107 4.63 2.96 2.90
C LEU A 107 4.01 4.27 3.43
N GLY A 108 4.74 4.99 4.26
CA GLY A 108 4.30 6.27 4.83
C GLY A 108 4.20 7.37 3.79
N LYS A 109 5.09 7.39 2.81
CA LYS A 109 5.01 8.31 1.66
C LYS A 109 3.86 7.90 0.74
N ALA A 110 3.78 6.64 0.33
CA ALA A 110 2.74 6.14 -0.57
C ALA A 110 1.32 6.37 -0.02
N SER A 111 1.08 6.06 1.25
CA SER A 111 -0.21 6.31 1.90
C SER A 111 -0.57 7.79 2.01
N ARG A 112 0.41 8.68 2.21
CA ARG A 112 0.18 10.13 2.21
C ARG A 112 -0.13 10.64 0.81
N SER A 113 0.65 10.24 -0.19
CA SER A 113 0.43 10.58 -1.60
C SER A 113 -0.96 10.17 -2.07
N LEU A 114 -1.40 8.94 -1.77
CA LEU A 114 -2.76 8.50 -2.11
C LEU A 114 -3.82 9.43 -1.51
N VAL A 115 -3.73 9.73 -0.21
CA VAL A 115 -4.72 10.59 0.46
C VAL A 115 -4.69 12.01 -0.07
N ASP A 116 -3.50 12.53 -0.41
CA ASP A 116 -3.34 13.89 -0.90
C ASP A 116 -3.85 14.01 -2.36
N GLU A 117 -3.62 13.02 -3.22
CA GLU A 117 -4.16 13.00 -4.59
C GLU A 117 -5.68 12.83 -4.62
N LEU A 118 -6.25 11.91 -3.82
CA LEU A 118 -7.71 11.76 -3.71
C LEU A 118 -8.39 13.08 -3.29
N LYS A 119 -7.72 13.86 -2.43
CA LYS A 119 -8.20 15.19 -2.03
C LYS A 119 -8.01 16.23 -3.12
N ALA A 120 -6.89 16.22 -3.83
CA ALA A 120 -6.60 17.16 -4.90
C ALA A 120 -7.62 17.03 -6.05
N GLU A 121 -7.97 15.79 -6.40
CA GLU A 121 -9.00 15.46 -7.40
C GLU A 121 -10.44 15.65 -6.89
N GLY A 122 -10.63 16.06 -5.63
CA GLY A 122 -11.94 16.30 -5.05
C GLY A 122 -12.82 15.06 -4.92
N ILE A 123 -12.22 13.87 -4.83
CA ILE A 123 -12.94 12.59 -4.76
C ILE A 123 -13.57 12.43 -3.38
N GLU A 124 -14.88 12.19 -3.35
CA GLU A 124 -15.62 11.97 -2.11
C GLU A 124 -15.37 10.57 -1.55
N ILE A 125 -14.50 10.50 -0.54
CA ILE A 125 -14.19 9.27 0.18
C ILE A 125 -15.04 9.19 1.45
N GLN A 126 -15.82 8.12 1.56
CA GLN A 126 -16.61 7.83 2.76
C GLN A 126 -15.74 7.26 3.88
N GLU A 127 -14.81 6.35 3.52
CA GLU A 127 -13.94 5.69 4.48
C GLU A 127 -12.62 5.24 3.83
N ILE A 128 -11.52 5.37 4.57
CA ILE A 128 -10.27 4.65 4.28
C ILE A 128 -9.84 3.92 5.55
N ARG A 129 -9.83 2.59 5.49
CA ARG A 129 -9.38 1.74 6.58
C ARG A 129 -8.03 1.13 6.25
N TRP A 130 -7.03 1.48 7.05
CA TRP A 130 -5.70 0.93 6.93
C TRP A 130 -5.56 -0.34 7.76
N LYS A 131 -4.94 -1.37 7.17
CA LYS A 131 -4.64 -2.62 7.85
C LYS A 131 -3.22 -3.07 7.55
N GLU A 132 -2.50 -3.30 8.61
CA GLU A 132 -1.15 -3.85 8.59
C GLU A 132 -1.25 -5.37 8.58
N HIS A 133 -0.46 -6.03 7.73
CA HIS A 133 -0.49 -7.48 7.59
C HIS A 133 0.85 -8.12 7.97
N PRO A 134 0.85 -9.43 8.31
CA PRO A 134 2.10 -10.17 8.50
C PRO A 134 3.02 -10.04 7.29
N TYR A 135 4.33 -10.02 7.51
CA TYR A 135 5.28 -9.98 6.39
C TYR A 135 5.16 -11.22 5.54
N ILE A 136 5.22 -11.02 4.23
CA ILE A 136 5.19 -12.11 3.26
C ILE A 136 6.56 -12.27 2.61
N ARG A 137 6.84 -13.45 2.09
CA ARG A 137 8.08 -13.69 1.34
C ARG A 137 8.01 -12.96 0.00
N ARG A 138 9.13 -12.39 -0.46
CA ARG A 138 9.21 -11.89 -1.83
C ARG A 138 9.23 -13.08 -2.78
N PRO A 139 8.45 -13.03 -3.88
CA PRO A 139 8.54 -14.05 -4.91
C PRO A 139 9.89 -14.05 -5.65
N PHE A 140 10.73 -13.04 -5.44
CA PHE A 140 12.07 -12.86 -6.03
C PHE A 140 13.04 -12.19 -5.04
#